data_AF-A0A2K2G1I5-F1
#
_entry.id   AF-A0A2K2G1I5-F1
#
_cell.length_a   1.000
_cell.length_b   1.000
_cell.length_c   1.000
_cell.angle_alpha   90.00
_cell.angle_beta   90.00
_cell.angle_gamma   90.00
#
_symmetry.space_group_name_H-M   'P 1'
#
loop_
_entity.id
_entity.type
_entity.pdbx_description
1 polymer ?
#
loop_
_entity_poly.entity_id
_entity_poly.type
_entity_poly.pdbx_seq_one_letter_code
_entity_poly.pdbx_strand_id
1 'polypeptide(L)'
;MSAGAQLTVTDKRRATRHPVDYAVIAEHRQLGDLELHIVNISAQGFMVQGDITLERGERLVMRLPVVGRIEAHMIWTHEGRAGFQFERIIRIDDFLKLVDTLQPNPRLRPRR
;
A
#
# COMPACT_ATOMS: atom_id res chain seq x y z
N MET A 1 31.96 3.45 -22.46
CA MET A 1 30.59 3.58 -22.99
C MET A 1 29.73 2.51 -22.34
N SER A 2 29.24 2.76 -21.12
CA SER A 2 28.32 1.85 -20.44
C SER A 2 26.99 2.56 -20.34
N ALA A 3 26.06 2.17 -21.21
CA ALA A 3 24.69 2.63 -21.17
C ALA A 3 24.04 2.06 -19.90
N GLY A 4 24.13 2.82 -18.80
CA GLY A 4 23.31 2.58 -17.63
C GLY A 4 21.87 2.71 -18.09
N ALA A 5 21.09 1.64 -17.96
CA ALA A 5 19.66 1.68 -18.18
C ALA A 5 19.09 2.76 -17.24
N GLN A 6 18.80 3.93 -17.80
CA GLN A 6 18.08 4.99 -17.12
C GLN A 6 16.67 4.44 -16.95
N LEU A 7 16.43 3.73 -15.85
CA LEU A 7 15.08 3.46 -15.38
C LEU A 7 14.48 4.83 -15.13
N THR A 8 13.78 5.35 -16.12
CA THR A 8 12.84 6.43 -15.93
C THR A 8 11.80 5.86 -14.97
N VAL A 9 12.06 6.03 -13.68
CA VAL A 9 11.05 6.01 -12.63
C VAL A 9 10.20 7.25 -12.92
N THR A 10 9.47 7.22 -14.04
CA THR A 10 8.52 8.24 -14.43
C THR A 10 7.60 8.39 -13.25
N ASP A 11 7.62 9.58 -12.68
CA ASP A 11 7.00 10.00 -11.44
C ASP A 11 5.63 9.33 -11.21
N LYS A 12 5.66 8.15 -10.57
CA LYS A 12 4.47 7.33 -10.25
C LYS A 12 3.70 7.91 -9.05
N ARG A 13 3.97 9.17 -8.66
CA ARG A 13 3.26 9.84 -7.56
C ARG A 13 1.89 10.40 -7.96
N ARG A 14 1.44 10.22 -9.22
CA ARG A 14 0.13 10.70 -9.70
C ARG A 14 -1.07 9.83 -9.33
N ALA A 15 -0.88 8.66 -8.72
CA ALA A 15 -2.02 7.87 -8.27
C ALA A 15 -2.67 8.56 -7.06
N THR A 16 -3.93 8.99 -7.20
CA THR A 16 -4.72 9.61 -6.12
C THR A 16 -4.72 8.71 -4.88
N ARG A 17 -4.14 9.22 -3.79
CA ARG A 17 -4.08 8.50 -2.51
C ARG A 17 -5.28 8.88 -1.66
N HIS A 18 -5.91 7.88 -1.07
CA HIS A 18 -7.09 8.02 -0.22
C HIS A 18 -6.65 7.78 1.22
N PRO A 19 -6.79 8.75 2.13
CA PRO A 19 -6.56 8.55 3.55
C PRO A 19 -7.47 7.45 4.09
N VAL A 20 -6.89 6.52 4.86
CA VAL A 20 -7.64 5.46 5.54
C VAL A 20 -7.04 5.26 6.93
N ASP A 21 -7.78 4.56 7.79
CA ASP A 21 -7.32 4.10 9.09
C ASP A 21 -7.69 2.63 9.17
N TYR A 22 -6.74 1.76 8.78
CA TYR A 22 -7.02 0.34 8.57
C TYR A 22 -5.88 -0.54 9.07
N ALA A 23 -6.15 -1.33 10.12
CA ALA A 23 -5.25 -2.36 10.61
C ALA A 23 -5.43 -3.65 9.80
N VAL A 24 -4.33 -4.28 9.41
CA VAL A 24 -4.32 -5.54 8.66
C VAL A 24 -3.17 -6.43 9.11
N ILE A 25 -3.40 -7.73 9.14
CA ILE A 25 -2.34 -8.73 9.30
C ILE A 25 -1.79 -9.08 7.91
N ALA A 26 -0.48 -8.98 7.77
CA ALA A 26 0.26 -9.36 6.58
C ALA A 26 1.25 -10.49 6.90
N GLU A 27 1.38 -11.44 5.98
CA GLU A 27 2.30 -12.56 6.10
C GLU A 27 3.64 -12.22 5.42
N HIS A 28 4.73 -12.26 6.18
CA HIS A 28 6.10 -12.18 5.70
C HIS A 28 6.76 -13.57 5.72
N ARG A 29 7.52 -13.90 4.66
CA ARG A 29 8.08 -15.24 4.46
C ARG A 29 8.93 -15.75 5.64
N GLN A 30 9.67 -14.87 6.31
CA GLN A 30 10.60 -15.23 7.40
C GLN A 30 10.13 -14.80 8.78
N LEU A 31 9.35 -13.72 8.86
CA LEU A 31 8.93 -13.13 10.14
C LEU A 31 7.55 -13.65 10.57
N GLY A 32 6.82 -14.32 9.68
CA GLY A 32 5.44 -14.74 9.92
C GLY A 32 4.48 -13.56 9.81
N ASP A 33 3.48 -13.54 10.68
CA ASP A 33 2.43 -12.52 10.67
C ASP A 33 2.93 -11.19 11.26
N LEU A 34 2.65 -10.10 10.54
CA LEU A 34 2.97 -8.73 10.90
C LEU A 34 1.68 -7.91 10.94
N GLU A 35 1.47 -7.18 12.03
CA GLU A 35 0.39 -6.19 12.10
C GLU A 35 0.83 -4.88 11.44
N LEU A 36 0.04 -4.42 10.48
CA LEU A 36 0.31 -3.20 9.73
C LEU A 36 -0.84 -2.20 9.91
N HIS A 37 -0.50 -0.95 10.16
CA HIS A 37 -1.46 0.15 10.19
C HIS A 37 -1.40 0.96 8.90
N ILE A 38 -2.35 0.76 7.99
CA ILE A 38 -2.43 1.48 6.72
C ILE A 38 -3.07 2.86 6.95
N VAL A 39 -2.34 3.92 6.58
CA VAL A 39 -2.76 5.32 6.73
C VAL A 39 -3.24 5.96 5.43
N ASN A 40 -2.86 5.40 4.28
CA ASN A 40 -3.48 5.72 3.00
C ASN A 40 -3.21 4.65 1.95
N ILE A 41 -4.05 4.63 0.92
CA ILE A 41 -4.01 3.65 -0.16
C ILE A 41 -4.29 4.30 -1.52
N SER A 42 -3.69 3.76 -2.57
CA SER A 42 -3.99 4.03 -3.97
C SER A 42 -4.13 2.71 -4.73
N ALA A 43 -4.51 2.79 -6.00
CA ALA A 43 -4.57 1.60 -6.86
C ALA A 43 -3.22 0.88 -7.04
N GLN A 44 -2.09 1.52 -6.72
CA GLN A 44 -0.74 0.99 -6.94
C GLN A 44 0.00 0.62 -5.65
N GLY A 45 -0.47 1.05 -4.49
CA GLY A 45 0.23 0.80 -3.24
C GLY A 45 -0.40 1.50 -2.06
N PHE A 46 0.26 1.41 -0.91
CA PHE A 46 -0.23 1.95 0.34
C PHE A 46 0.93 2.45 1.20
N MET A 47 0.60 3.23 2.23
CA MET A 47 1.55 3.67 3.23
C MET A 47 1.07 3.16 4.57
N VAL A 48 2.03 2.74 5.39
CA VAL A 48 1.80 2.34 6.77
C VAL A 48 2.54 3.25 7.72
N GLN A 49 2.04 3.31 8.95
CA GLN A 49 2.67 3.99 10.07
C GLN A 49 3.01 2.98 11.16
N GLY A 50 4.15 3.16 11.81
CA GLY A 50 4.67 2.31 12.86
C GLY A 50 6.12 1.90 12.61
N ASP A 51 6.73 1.34 13.65
CA ASP A 51 8.06 0.75 13.55
C ASP A 51 7.94 -0.62 12.91
N ILE A 52 8.48 -0.74 11.69
CA ILE A 52 8.42 -1.96 10.89
C ILE A 52 9.84 -2.46 10.72
N THR A 53 10.09 -3.70 11.14
CA THR A 53 11.36 -4.41 10.99
C THR A 53 11.50 -5.04 9.61
N LEU A 54 11.15 -4.28 8.56
CA LEU A 54 11.29 -4.72 7.18
C LEU A 54 12.33 -3.86 6.46
N GLU A 55 12.97 -4.46 5.46
CA GLU A 55 13.94 -3.78 4.59
C GLU A 55 13.41 -3.54 3.18
N ARG A 56 14.00 -2.56 2.48
CA ARG A 56 13.57 -2.21 1.12
C ARG A 56 13.68 -3.43 0.21
N GLY A 57 12.62 -3.72 -0.52
CA GLY A 57 12.52 -4.90 -1.40
C GLY A 57 11.89 -6.11 -0.74
N GLU A 58 11.72 -6.13 0.58
CA GLU A 58 11.01 -7.21 1.25
C GLU A 58 9.53 -7.24 0.86
N ARG A 59 8.99 -8.45 0.80
CA ARG A 59 7.65 -8.75 0.27
C ARG A 59 6.76 -9.31 1.36
N LEU A 60 5.53 -8.85 1.35
CA LEU A 60 4.48 -9.33 2.24
C LEU A 60 3.23 -9.65 1.43
N VAL A 61 2.41 -10.53 1.99
CA VAL A 61 1.12 -10.91 1.42
C VAL A 61 0.03 -10.61 2.43
N MET A 62 -1.00 -9.91 2.01
CA MET A 62 -2.14 -9.58 2.87
C MET A 62 -3.45 -9.76 2.13
N ARG A 63 -4.55 -9.76 2.89
CA ARG A 63 -5.90 -9.81 2.34
C ARG A 63 -6.58 -8.46 2.52
N LEU A 64 -6.90 -7.81 1.40
CA LEU A 64 -7.71 -6.60 1.40
C LEU A 64 -9.18 -6.94 1.09
N PRO A 65 -10.15 -6.20 1.64
CA PRO A 65 -11.55 -6.31 1.23
C PRO A 65 -11.69 -6.08 -0.27
N VAL A 66 -12.66 -6.71 -0.93
CA VAL A 66 -12.91 -6.63 -2.39
C VAL A 66 -11.80 -7.26 -3.25
N VAL A 67 -10.53 -6.93 -3.02
CA VAL A 67 -9.37 -7.33 -3.83
C VAL A 67 -8.91 -8.76 -3.52
N GLY A 68 -9.09 -9.21 -2.28
CA GLY A 68 -8.62 -10.51 -1.80
C GLY A 68 -7.12 -10.50 -1.49
N ARG A 69 -6.46 -11.64 -1.72
CA ARG A 69 -5.02 -11.81 -1.48
C ARG A 69 -4.23 -10.94 -2.46
N ILE A 70 -3.29 -10.16 -1.94
CA ILE A 70 -2.41 -9.29 -2.72
C ILE A 70 -1.02 -9.26 -2.11
N GLU A 71 -0.01 -9.25 -2.97
CA GLU A 71 1.39 -9.12 -2.59
C GLU A 71 1.85 -7.67 -2.79
N ALA A 72 2.71 -7.21 -1.89
CA ALA A 72 3.34 -5.91 -1.97
C ALA A 72 4.79 -5.98 -1.51
N HIS A 73 5.64 -5.12 -2.06
CA HIS A 73 7.02 -4.96 -1.62
C HIS A 73 7.29 -3.57 -1.06
N MET A 74 8.17 -3.47 -0.06
CA MET A 74 8.56 -2.19 0.50
C MET A 74 9.44 -1.42 -0.47
N ILE A 75 9.09 -0.16 -0.75
CA ILE A 75 9.83 0.70 -1.67
C ILE A 75 10.66 1.78 -0.96
N TRP A 76 10.23 2.19 0.24
CA TRP A 76 10.94 3.14 1.10
C TRP A 76 10.48 2.98 2.55
N THR A 77 11.35 3.39 3.48
CA THR A 77 11.05 3.61 4.89
C THR A 77 11.65 4.96 5.31
N HIS A 78 10.94 5.69 6.16
CA HIS A 78 11.36 6.99 6.68
C HIS A 78 10.59 7.31 7.96
N GLU A 79 11.30 7.52 9.07
CA GLU A 79 10.76 8.04 10.34
C GLU A 79 9.42 7.40 10.78
N GLY A 80 9.42 6.08 10.97
CA GLY A 80 8.22 5.35 11.43
C GLY A 80 7.10 5.26 10.38
N ARG A 81 7.44 5.45 9.10
CA ARG A 81 6.54 5.21 7.97
C ARG A 81 7.22 4.37 6.93
N ALA A 82 6.44 3.53 6.26
CA ALA A 82 6.90 2.75 5.14
C ALA A 82 5.91 2.79 3.98
N GLY A 83 6.44 2.85 2.77
CA GLY A 83 5.65 2.78 1.55
C GLY A 83 5.78 1.41 0.90
N PHE A 84 4.63 0.85 0.51
CA PHE A 84 4.55 -0.42 -0.18
C PHE A 84 3.95 -0.25 -1.56
N GLN A 85 4.50 -0.96 -2.55
CA GLN A 85 3.95 -1.07 -3.88
C GLN A 85 3.31 -2.45 -4.07
N PHE A 86 2.08 -2.48 -4.58
CA PHE A 86 1.47 -3.73 -4.99
C PHE A 86 2.17 -4.31 -6.20
N GLU A 87 2.30 -5.64 -6.23
CA GLU A 87 2.82 -6.38 -7.39
C GLU A 87 1.90 -6.28 -8.61
N ARG A 88 0.62 -5.99 -8.39
CA ARG A 88 -0.37 -5.73 -9.44
C ARG A 88 -1.18 -4.48 -9.15
N ILE A 89 -1.54 -3.75 -10.20
CA ILE A 89 -2.45 -2.60 -10.10
C ILE A 89 -3.86 -3.11 -9.77
N ILE A 90 -4.51 -2.49 -8.78
CA ILE A 90 -5.92 -2.73 -8.48
C ILE A 90 -6.76 -2.02 -9.54
N ARG A 91 -7.70 -2.73 -10.17
CA ARG A 91 -8.60 -2.13 -11.16
C ARG A 91 -9.43 -1.02 -10.52
N ILE A 92 -9.72 0.02 -11.29
CA ILE A 92 -10.39 1.23 -10.76
C ILE A 92 -11.72 0.91 -10.08
N ASP A 93 -12.54 0.02 -10.63
CA ASP A 93 -13.84 -0.34 -10.05
C ASP A 93 -13.69 -1.07 -8.70
N ASP A 94 -12.70 -1.96 -8.58
CA ASP A 94 -12.41 -2.67 -7.33
C ASP A 94 -11.77 -1.73 -6.31
N PHE A 95 -10.93 -0.79 -6.77
CA PHE A 95 -10.31 0.21 -5.91
C PHE A 95 -11.34 1.17 -5.30
N LEU A 96 -12.32 1.63 -6.08
CA LEU A 96 -13.39 2.49 -5.58
C LEU A 96 -14.24 1.76 -4.51
N LYS A 97 -14.58 0.49 -4.73
CA LYS A 97 -15.27 -0.35 -3.74
C LYS A 97 -14.43 -0.60 -2.49
N LEU A 98 -13.12 -0.82 -2.66
CA LEU A 98 -12.18 -0.97 -1.56
C LEU A 98 -12.17 0.29 -0.69
N VAL A 99 -12.02 1.48 -1.29
CA VAL A 99 -12.02 2.75 -0.57
C VAL A 99 -13.33 2.93 0.21
N ASP A 100 -14.49 2.67 -0.41
CA ASP A 100 -15.79 2.75 0.27
C ASP A 100 -15.88 1.79 1.46
N THR A 101 -15.31 0.58 1.32
CA THR A 101 -15.26 -0.41 2.40
C THR A 101 -14.30 -0.02 3.53
N LEU A 102 -13.16 0.58 3.19
CA LEU A 102 -12.12 0.99 4.14
C LEU A 102 -12.44 2.31 4.85
N GLN A 103 -13.55 2.99 4.51
CA GLN A 103 -13.96 4.22 5.17
C GLN A 103 -15.00 3.94 6.28
N PRO A 104 -14.59 3.83 7.55
CA PRO A 104 -15.50 3.97 8.68
C PRO A 104 -15.73 5.45 9.07
N ASN A 105 -15.05 6.41 8.42
CA ASN A 105 -15.05 7.80 8.89
C ASN A 105 -16.16 8.65 8.24
N PRO A 106 -17.30 8.90 8.92
CA PRO A 106 -18.35 9.78 8.39
C PRO A 106 -17.87 11.21 8.11
N ARG A 107 -16.73 11.65 8.70
CA ARG A 107 -16.14 12.97 8.46
C ARG A 107 -15.46 13.10 7.08
N LEU A 108 -15.15 11.99 6.42
CA LEU A 108 -14.56 11.97 5.08
C LEU A 108 -15.60 11.76 3.97
N ARG A 109 -16.88 11.59 4.31
CA ARG A 109 -17.94 11.55 3.30
C ARG A 109 -18.08 12.94 2.67
N PRO A 110 -17.97 13.07 1.35
CA PRO A 110 -18.38 14.29 0.68
C PRO A 110 -19.85 14.56 1.03
N ARG A 111 -20.19 15.79 1.49
CA ARG A 111 -21.61 16.19 1.59
C ARG A 111 -22.19 16.12 0.17
N ARG A 112 -23.17 15.23 -0.03
CA ARG A 112 -24.04 15.26 -1.20
C ARG A 112 -24.95 16.48 -1.14
#